data_AF-A0A317PX62-F1
#
_entry.id   AF-A0A317PX62-F1
#
_cell.length_a   1.000
_cell.length_b   1.000
_cell.length_c   1.000
_cell.angle_alpha   90.00
_cell.angle_beta   90.00
_cell.angle_gamma   90.00
#
_symmetry.space_group_name_H-M   'P 1'
#
loop_
_entity.id
_entity.type
_entity.pdbx_description
1 polymer ?
#
loop_
_entity_poly.entity_id
_entity_poly.type
_entity_poly.pdbx_seq_one_letter_code
_entity_poly.pdbx_strand_id
1 'polypeptide(L)'
;MILNYVSGHEASLERMVEGFLSTANRNALDTWCYDYIGKHPIVEHGHCDSPFKELDTDHIMENIVNHHEQVIELYEHLYSRVDIDSAKELLETVKNVEENEIKRMVHTANRFSDM
;
A
#
# COMPACT_ATOMS: atom_id res chain seq x y z
N MET A 1 15.80 -1.49 -11.96
CA MET A 1 15.99 -0.39 -11.00
C MET A 1 14.70 -0.05 -10.27
N ILE A 2 13.58 0.15 -10.98
CA ILE A 2 12.29 0.51 -10.35
C ILE A 2 11.76 -0.57 -9.39
N LEU A 3 11.80 -1.85 -9.80
CA LEU A 3 11.38 -2.97 -8.94
C LEU A 3 12.23 -3.12 -7.65
N ASN A 4 13.53 -2.81 -7.70
CA ASN A 4 14.37 -2.83 -6.50
C ASN A 4 14.04 -1.66 -5.56
N TYR A 5 13.66 -0.51 -6.13
CA TYR A 5 13.22 0.64 -5.35
C TYR A 5 11.89 0.35 -4.65
N VAL A 6 10.90 -0.14 -5.39
CA VAL A 6 9.59 -0.54 -4.86
C VAL A 6 9.76 -1.62 -3.78
N SER A 7 10.55 -2.65 -4.04
CA SER A 7 10.84 -3.70 -3.04
C SER A 7 11.44 -3.14 -1.74
N GLY A 8 12.30 -2.13 -1.83
CA GLY A 8 12.86 -1.46 -0.64
C GLY A 8 11.81 -0.64 0.11
N HIS A 9 10.89 -0.01 -0.61
CA HIS A 9 9.77 0.74 -0.03
C HIS A 9 8.79 -0.19 0.70
N GLU A 10 8.36 -1.26 0.04
CA GLU A 10 7.49 -2.29 0.62
C GLU A 10 8.06 -2.87 1.92
N ALA A 11 9.37 -3.18 1.94
CA ALA A 11 10.03 -3.67 3.15
C ALA A 11 10.06 -2.62 4.29
N SER A 12 10.00 -1.33 3.97
CA SER A 12 9.88 -0.27 4.97
C SER A 12 8.45 -0.16 5.50
N LEU A 13 7.45 -0.24 4.62
CA LEU A 13 6.04 -0.26 4.97
C LEU A 13 5.70 -1.45 5.87
N GLU A 14 6.15 -2.64 5.49
CA GLU A 14 5.97 -3.88 6.26
C GLU A 14 6.42 -3.68 7.72
N ARG A 15 7.60 -3.12 7.95
CA ARG A 15 8.11 -2.86 9.31
C ARG A 15 7.26 -1.86 10.09
N MET A 16 6.74 -0.82 9.44
CA MET A 16 5.84 0.14 10.09
C MET A 16 4.51 -0.51 10.48
N VAL A 17 3.94 -1.32 9.60
CA VAL A 17 2.70 -2.06 9.85
C VAL A 17 2.89 -3.16 10.89
N GLU A 18 4.02 -3.87 10.90
CA GLU A 18 4.33 -4.84 11.96
C GLU A 18 4.43 -4.15 13.33
N GLY A 19 5.09 -2.99 13.39
CA GLY A 19 5.14 -2.15 14.59
C GLY A 19 3.73 -1.77 15.08
N PHE A 20 2.83 -1.44 14.15
CA PHE A 20 1.42 -1.16 14.47
C PHE A 20 0.71 -2.38 15.06
N LEU A 21 0.79 -3.53 14.40
CA LEU A 21 0.13 -4.76 14.83
C LEU A 21 0.61 -5.20 16.22
N SER A 22 1.84 -4.86 16.60
CA SER A 22 2.39 -5.14 17.93
C SER A 22 1.81 -4.27 19.06
N THR A 23 1.28 -3.09 18.72
CA THR A 23 0.78 -2.09 19.69
C THR A 23 -0.75 -1.97 19.72
N ALA A 24 -1.42 -2.40 18.66
CA ALA A 24 -2.86 -2.31 18.52
C ALA A 24 -3.62 -3.55 19.03
N ASN A 25 -4.93 -3.43 19.23
CA ASN A 25 -5.79 -4.57 19.51
C ASN A 25 -6.00 -5.38 18.23
N ARG A 26 -5.11 -6.36 18.02
CA ARG A 26 -5.05 -7.21 16.82
C ARG A 26 -6.42 -7.81 16.42
N ASN A 27 -7.20 -8.28 17.40
CA ASN A 27 -8.50 -8.90 17.13
C ASN A 27 -9.52 -7.92 16.52
N ALA A 28 -9.51 -6.66 16.97
CA ALA A 28 -10.39 -5.62 16.43
C ALA A 28 -9.98 -5.22 15.01
N LEU A 29 -8.67 -5.07 14.78
CA LEU A 29 -8.13 -4.77 13.46
C LEU A 29 -8.40 -5.87 12.45
N ASP A 30 -8.14 -7.13 12.82
CA ASP A 30 -8.43 -8.28 11.96
C ASP A 30 -9.89 -8.26 11.52
N THR A 31 -10.82 -8.04 12.45
CA THR A 31 -12.26 -7.98 12.15
C THR A 31 -12.60 -6.87 11.15
N TRP A 32 -12.04 -5.67 11.32
CA TRP A 32 -12.31 -4.54 10.42
C TRP A 32 -11.65 -4.72 9.05
N CYS A 33 -10.44 -5.27 8.99
CA CYS A 33 -9.78 -5.64 7.74
C CYS A 33 -10.60 -6.68 6.98
N TYR A 34 -11.05 -7.76 7.64
CA TYR A 34 -11.88 -8.79 7.01
C TYR A 34 -13.21 -8.22 6.49
N ASP A 35 -13.91 -7.38 7.25
CA ASP A 35 -15.16 -6.75 6.81
C ASP A 35 -14.96 -5.82 5.61
N TYR A 36 -13.86 -5.07 5.59
CA TYR A 36 -13.54 -4.17 4.48
C TYR A 36 -13.12 -4.92 3.23
N ILE A 37 -12.16 -5.85 3.31
CA ILE A 37 -11.64 -6.61 2.18
C ILE A 37 -12.76 -7.46 1.53
N GLY A 38 -13.69 -7.98 2.34
CA GLY A 38 -14.85 -8.70 1.83
C GLY A 38 -15.80 -7.85 0.96
N LYS A 39 -15.76 -6.52 1.10
CA LYS A 39 -16.57 -5.55 0.33
C LYS A 39 -15.76 -4.80 -0.73
N HIS A 40 -14.47 -4.61 -0.47
CA HIS A 40 -13.50 -3.90 -1.28
C HIS A 40 -12.30 -4.83 -1.47
N PRO A 41 -12.36 -5.77 -2.42
CA PRO A 41 -11.27 -6.68 -2.66
C PRO A 41 -10.05 -5.85 -3.06
N ILE A 42 -9.03 -5.86 -2.21
CA ILE A 42 -7.70 -5.41 -2.59
C ILE A 42 -7.24 -6.40 -3.64
N VAL A 43 -6.85 -5.91 -4.80
CA VAL A 43 -6.36 -6.73 -5.90
C VAL A 43 -5.09 -7.41 -5.40
N GLU A 44 -5.26 -8.63 -4.88
CA GLU A 44 -4.17 -9.57 -4.75
C GLU A 44 -3.66 -9.84 -6.16
N HIS A 45 -2.34 -10.03 -6.31
CA HIS A 45 -1.69 -10.36 -7.57
C HIS A 45 -2.07 -11.78 -8.05
N GLY A 46 -3.38 -12.08 -8.13
CA GLY A 46 -3.96 -13.38 -8.44
C GLY A 46 -3.78 -13.82 -9.89
N HIS A 47 -3.29 -12.93 -10.76
CA HIS A 47 -2.84 -13.27 -12.10
C HIS A 47 -1.47 -12.64 -12.38
N CYS A 48 -0.47 -13.05 -11.62
CA CYS A 48 0.93 -12.99 -12.06
C CYS A 48 1.21 -14.07 -13.14
N ASP A 49 0.27 -14.31 -14.06
CA ASP A 49 0.46 -15.18 -15.23
C ASP A 49 1.30 -14.50 -16.32
N SER A 50 1.53 -13.19 -16.17
CA SER A 50 2.59 -12.49 -16.88
C SER A 50 3.60 -12.03 -15.84
N PRO A 51 4.80 -12.65 -15.76
CA PRO A 51 5.84 -12.13 -14.88
C PRO A 51 6.08 -10.67 -15.25
N PHE A 52 6.40 -9.80 -14.30
CA PHE A 52 6.90 -8.43 -14.53
C PHE A 52 8.06 -8.33 -15.56
N LYS A 53 8.55 -9.47 -16.08
CA LYS A 53 9.43 -9.61 -17.25
C LYS A 53 8.77 -9.29 -18.60
N GLU A 54 7.47 -9.50 -18.76
CA GLU A 54 6.76 -9.34 -20.04
C GLU A 54 5.92 -8.07 -20.09
N LEU A 55 5.65 -7.45 -18.93
CA LEU A 55 4.95 -6.17 -18.82
C LEU A 55 5.90 -5.00 -19.08
N ASP A 56 5.40 -4.00 -19.80
CA ASP A 56 6.12 -2.74 -19.98
C ASP A 56 6.11 -1.92 -18.67
N THR A 57 7.13 -1.07 -18.50
CA THR A 57 7.37 -0.32 -17.27
C THR A 57 6.14 0.49 -16.84
N ASP A 58 5.39 1.04 -17.78
CA ASP A 58 4.17 1.81 -17.50
C ASP A 58 3.04 0.95 -16.91
N HIS A 59 2.82 -0.26 -17.44
CA HIS A 59 1.82 -1.20 -16.90
C HIS A 59 2.23 -1.74 -15.53
N ILE A 60 3.52 -1.93 -15.29
CA ILE A 60 4.04 -2.30 -13.97
C ILE A 60 3.75 -1.19 -12.96
N MET A 61 4.02 0.06 -13.35
CA MET A 61 3.77 1.23 -12.49
C MET A 61 2.29 1.46 -12.22
N GLU A 62 1.43 1.32 -13.23
CA GLU A 62 -0.02 1.43 -13.06
C GLU A 62 -0.55 0.40 -12.05
N ASN A 63 -0.13 -0.86 -12.17
CA ASN A 63 -0.53 -1.92 -11.24
C ASN A 63 -0.07 -1.66 -9.81
N ILE A 64 1.18 -1.21 -9.64
CA ILE A 64 1.74 -0.91 -8.32
C ILE A 64 1.01 0.28 -7.70
N VAL A 65 0.82 1.38 -8.45
CA VAL A 65 0.09 2.56 -7.97
C VAL A 65 -1.34 2.22 -7.56
N ASN A 66 -2.07 1.48 -8.40
CA ASN A 66 -3.44 1.03 -8.09
C ASN A 66 -3.49 0.17 -6.82
N HIS A 67 -2.47 -0.66 -6.58
CA HIS A 67 -2.36 -1.42 -5.33
C HIS A 67 -2.20 -0.50 -4.12
N HIS A 68 -1.28 0.48 -4.18
CA HIS A 68 -1.07 1.44 -3.10
C HIS A 68 -2.33 2.29 -2.83
N GLU A 69 -3.08 2.69 -3.87
CA GLU A 69 -4.34 3.42 -3.70
C GLU A 69 -5.37 2.60 -2.91
N GLN A 70 -5.54 1.32 -3.22
CA GLN A 70 -6.46 0.43 -2.48
C GLN A 70 -6.03 0.22 -1.03
N VAL A 71 -4.72 0.15 -0.78
CA VAL A 71 -4.16 0.03 0.57
C VAL A 71 -4.38 1.33 1.37
N ILE A 72 -4.25 2.50 0.74
CA ILE A 72 -4.59 3.79 1.35
C ILE A 72 -6.06 3.84 1.76
N GLU A 73 -6.98 3.42 0.88
CA GLU A 73 -8.42 3.39 1.20
C GLU A 73 -8.71 2.48 2.41
N LEU A 74 -8.02 1.35 2.53
CA LEU A 74 -8.10 0.50 3.73
C LEU A 74 -7.61 1.25 4.97
N TYR A 75 -6.48 1.96 4.92
CA TYR A 75 -5.98 2.72 6.08
C TYR A 75 -6.93 3.84 6.48
N GLU A 76 -7.53 4.56 5.53
CA GLU A 76 -8.58 5.55 5.80
C GLU A 76 -9.81 4.92 6.47
N HIS A 77 -10.21 3.74 6.00
CA HIS A 77 -11.29 2.99 6.60
C HIS A 77 -11.00 2.62 8.06
N LEU A 78 -9.81 2.08 8.32
CA LEU A 78 -9.37 1.72 9.68
C LEU A 78 -9.27 2.95 10.58
N TYR A 79 -8.74 4.06 10.08
CA TYR A 79 -8.62 5.31 10.81
C TYR A 79 -9.98 5.80 11.33
N SER A 80 -11.04 5.65 10.52
CA SER A 80 -12.40 6.03 10.90
C SER A 80 -13.02 5.17 12.01
N ARG A 81 -12.49 3.96 12.25
CA ARG A 81 -13.02 2.98 13.22
C ARG A 81 -12.18 2.84 14.48
N VAL A 82 -10.89 3.17 14.41
CA VAL A 82 -9.98 3.15 15.55
C VAL A 82 -10.30 4.30 16.49
N ASP A 83 -10.49 4.03 17.77
CA ASP A 83 -10.66 5.06 18.82
C ASP A 83 -9.37 5.37 19.60
N ILE A 84 -8.30 4.63 19.34
CA ILE A 84 -7.02 4.77 20.05
C ILE A 84 -6.17 5.82 19.33
N ASP A 85 -5.83 6.92 20.00
CA ASP A 85 -5.08 8.03 19.42
C ASP A 85 -3.72 7.61 18.83
N SER A 86 -2.97 6.73 19.51
CA SER A 86 -1.69 6.22 19.00
C SER A 86 -1.84 5.37 17.73
N ALA A 87 -2.98 4.70 17.57
CA ALA A 87 -3.28 3.93 16.37
C ALA A 87 -3.71 4.84 15.21
N LYS A 88 -4.43 5.94 15.50
CA LYS A 88 -4.75 6.98 14.51
C LYS A 88 -3.49 7.67 13.97
N GLU A 89 -2.58 8.07 14.85
CA GLU A 89 -1.31 8.72 14.47
C GLU A 89 -0.46 7.82 13.57
N LEU A 90 -0.42 6.51 13.87
CA LEU A 90 0.32 5.57 13.05
C LEU A 90 -0.35 5.30 11.70
N LEU A 91 -1.69 5.15 11.66
CA LEU A 91 -2.43 5.01 10.40
C LEU A 91 -2.27 6.26 9.51
N GLU A 92 -2.28 7.45 10.10
CA GLU A 92 -1.98 8.70 9.39
C GLU A 92 -0.53 8.73 8.89
N THR A 93 0.42 8.24 9.68
CA THR A 93 1.84 8.14 9.28
C THR A 93 2.01 7.19 8.09
N VAL A 94 1.44 5.98 8.16
CA VAL A 94 1.54 5.00 7.08
C VAL A 94 0.86 5.52 5.82
N LYS A 95 -0.34 6.10 5.94
CA LYS A 95 -1.03 6.77 4.82
C LYS A 95 -0.15 7.83 4.16
N ASN A 96 0.47 8.71 4.95
CA ASN A 96 1.35 9.76 4.43
C ASN A 96 2.57 9.19 3.71
N VAL A 97 3.12 8.06 4.15
CA VAL A 97 4.23 7.39 3.46
C VAL A 97 3.77 6.88 2.09
N GLU A 98 2.64 6.17 2.03
CA GLU A 98 2.06 5.62 0.80
C GLU A 98 1.73 6.71 -0.23
N GLU A 99 1.08 7.80 0.20
CA GLU A 99 0.76 8.93 -0.68
C GLU A 99 2.02 9.60 -1.26
N ASN A 100 3.08 9.70 -0.44
CA ASN A 100 4.35 10.25 -0.89
C ASN A 100 5.06 9.30 -1.87
N GLU A 101 4.88 7.99 -1.70
CA GLU A 101 5.41 7.00 -2.62
C GLU A 101 4.72 7.07 -3.97
N ILE A 102 3.39 7.11 -4.01
CA ILE A 102 2.62 7.29 -5.26
C ILE A 102 3.11 8.54 -6.01
N LYS A 103 3.29 9.67 -5.31
CA LYS A 103 3.81 10.92 -5.92
C LYS A 103 5.21 10.72 -6.53
N ARG A 104 6.11 10.01 -5.84
CA ARG A 104 7.47 9.71 -6.33
C ARG A 104 7.45 8.75 -7.51
N MET A 105 6.60 7.73 -7.45
CA MET A 105 6.36 6.74 -8.49
C MET A 105 5.89 7.41 -9.78
N VAL A 106 4.84 8.23 -9.71
CA VAL A 106 4.31 8.99 -10.85
C VAL A 106 5.36 9.94 -11.42
N HIS A 107 6.12 10.65 -10.57
CA HIS A 107 7.18 11.54 -11.05
C HIS A 107 8.33 10.77 -11.73
N THR A 108 8.66 9.58 -11.23
CA THR A 108 9.71 8.72 -11.79
C THR A 108 9.27 8.12 -13.12
N ALA A 109 8.03 7.63 -13.23
CA ALA A 109 7.46 7.11 -14.48
C ALA A 109 7.47 8.19 -15.58
N ASN A 110 7.04 9.41 -15.27
CA ASN A 110 7.08 10.54 -16.22
C ASN A 110 8.51 10.83 -16.73
N ARG A 111 9.54 10.67 -15.89
CA ARG A 111 10.94 10.88 -16.30
C ARG A 111 11.48 9.75 -17.17
N PHE A 112 10.94 8.53 -17.07
CA PHE A 112 11.32 7.42 -17.93
C PHE A 112 10.57 7.45 -19.27
N SER A 113 9.34 7.97 -19.31
CA SER A 113 8.60 8.17 -20.57
C SER A 113 9.15 9.32 -21.42
N ASP A 114 9.92 10.24 -20.84
CA ASP A 114 10.56 11.39 -21.53
C ASP A 114 11.98 11.06 -22.07
N MET A 115 12.47 9.83 -21.84
CA MET A 115 13.77 9.32 -22.35
C MET A 115 13.57 8.41 -23.56
#